data_AF-A0A4Z1HBR7-F1
#
_entry.id   AF-A0A4Z1HBR7-F1
#
_cell.length_a   1.000
_cell.length_b   1.000
_cell.length_c   1.000
_cell.angle_alpha   90.00
_cell.angle_beta   90.00
_cell.angle_gamma   90.00
#
_symmetry.space_group_name_H-M   'P 1'
#
loop_
_entity.id
_entity.type
_entity.pdbx_description
1 polymer ?
#
loop_
_entity_poly.entity_id
_entity_poly.type
_entity_poly.pdbx_seq_one_letter_code
_entity_poly.pdbx_strand_id
1 'polypeptide(L)'
;MEGPGTAPWNIHISSSDFSKLKVGFEAPDMDHRWEIAPKDADENGIIYVHIGRSWTEEDHFILAVKPSDEDGAEVVSITWDQNEGEVRREWNMRRRRWW
;
A
#
# COMPACT_ATOMS: atom_id res chain seq x y z
N MET A 1 4.30 -8.46 3.01
CA MET A 1 2.87 -8.77 2.85
C MET A 1 2.65 -10.27 2.72
N GLU A 2 1.95 -10.88 3.69
CA GLU A 2 1.46 -12.26 3.58
C GLU A 2 -0.06 -12.28 3.53
N GLY A 3 -0.66 -12.96 2.54
CA GLY A 3 -2.12 -12.96 2.36
C GLY A 3 -2.74 -11.58 2.11
N PRO A 4 -2.27 -10.84 1.09
CA PRO A 4 -2.75 -9.49 0.84
C PRO A 4 -4.20 -9.47 0.33
N GLY A 5 -4.94 -8.45 0.72
CA GLY A 5 -6.26 -8.13 0.19
C GLY A 5 -6.12 -7.10 -0.91
N THR A 6 -6.85 -7.26 -2.00
CA THR A 6 -6.91 -6.28 -3.09
C THR A 6 -8.35 -5.90 -3.34
N ALA A 7 -8.59 -4.59 -3.47
CA ALA A 7 -9.90 -4.06 -3.85
C ALA A 7 -9.76 -3.02 -4.97
N PRO A 8 -10.76 -2.93 -5.86
CA PRO A 8 -10.84 -1.83 -6.80
C PRO A 8 -10.97 -0.51 -6.05
N TRP A 9 -10.24 0.51 -6.49
CA TRP A 9 -10.36 1.86 -5.95
C TRP A 9 -11.05 2.78 -6.96
N ASN A 10 -10.64 2.73 -8.23
CA ASN A 10 -11.23 3.46 -9.36
C ASN A 10 -11.37 4.97 -9.10
N ILE A 11 -10.30 5.59 -8.61
CA ILE A 11 -10.26 7.04 -8.36
C ILE A 11 -9.34 7.72 -9.36
N HIS A 12 -9.87 8.72 -10.04
CA HIS A 12 -9.09 9.61 -10.88
C HIS A 12 -8.32 10.64 -10.04
N ILE A 13 -7.05 10.85 -10.37
CA ILE A 13 -6.15 11.82 -9.75
C ILE A 13 -5.60 12.79 -10.78
N SER A 14 -5.35 14.03 -10.36
CA SER A 14 -4.80 15.07 -11.24
C SER A 14 -3.38 14.74 -11.70
N SER A 15 -2.93 15.34 -12.80
CA SER A 15 -1.53 15.24 -13.25
C SER A 15 -0.54 15.76 -12.23
N SER A 16 -0.95 16.76 -11.43
CA SER A 16 -0.13 17.30 -10.35
C SER A 16 0.09 16.28 -9.23
N ASP A 17 -0.96 15.54 -8.83
CA ASP A 17 -0.85 14.52 -7.78
C ASP A 17 -0.17 13.26 -8.29
N PHE A 18 -0.44 12.87 -9.54
CA PHE A 18 0.28 11.79 -10.18
C PHE A 18 1.78 12.06 -10.28
N SER A 19 2.16 13.32 -10.58
CA SER A 19 3.57 13.72 -10.59
C SER A 19 4.22 13.61 -9.22
N LYS A 20 3.51 13.96 -8.14
CA LYS A 20 4.00 13.77 -6.76
C LYS A 20 4.18 12.29 -6.42
N LEU A 21 3.22 11.43 -6.81
CA LEU A 21 3.32 9.99 -6.56
C LEU A 21 4.52 9.36 -7.27
N LYS A 22 4.86 9.81 -8.48
CA LYS A 22 6.05 9.34 -9.22
C LYS A 22 7.38 9.81 -8.64
N VAL A 23 7.39 10.94 -7.93
CA VAL A 23 8.59 11.39 -7.19
C VAL A 23 8.80 10.52 -5.96
N GLY A 24 7.71 10.06 -5.34
CA GLY A 24 7.76 9.33 -4.08
C GLY A 24 8.06 10.24 -2.89
N PHE A 25 8.37 9.62 -1.77
CA PHE A 25 8.76 10.28 -0.53
C PHE A 25 9.63 9.34 0.29
N GLU A 26 10.88 9.74 0.51
CA GLU A 26 11.82 9.05 1.40
C GLU A 26 11.83 9.80 2.75
N ALA A 27 11.58 9.06 3.83
CA ALA A 27 11.49 9.65 5.15
C ALA A 27 12.91 9.96 5.67
N PRO A 28 13.17 11.19 6.16
CA PRO A 28 14.50 11.53 6.68
C PRO A 28 14.80 10.85 8.03
N ASP A 29 13.75 10.46 8.77
CA ASP A 29 13.84 9.86 10.09
C ASP A 29 12.55 9.07 10.44
N MET A 30 12.57 8.39 11.59
CA MET A 30 11.45 7.60 12.10
C MET A 30 10.24 8.45 12.54
N ASP A 31 10.38 9.77 12.73
CA ASP A 31 9.22 10.63 13.03
C ASP A 31 8.35 10.82 11.78
N HIS A 32 8.96 10.71 10.60
CA HIS A 32 8.28 10.65 9.31
C HIS A 32 7.87 9.21 9.01
N ARG A 33 6.74 8.81 9.61
CA ARG A 33 6.33 7.40 9.72
C ARG A 33 6.01 6.64 8.43
N TRP A 34 5.98 7.29 7.29
CA TRP A 34 5.56 6.69 6.03
C TRP A 34 6.53 7.06 4.92
N GLU A 35 6.83 6.08 4.08
CA GLU A 35 7.59 6.22 2.85
C GLU A 35 6.71 5.86 1.66
N ILE A 36 7.00 6.47 0.51
CA ILE A 36 6.31 6.26 -0.75
C ILE A 36 7.36 5.96 -1.81
N ALA A 37 7.38 4.74 -2.32
CA ALA A 37 8.34 4.26 -3.29
C ALA A 37 7.62 3.81 -4.58
N PRO A 38 7.54 4.66 -5.62
CA PRO A 38 7.05 4.24 -6.92
C PRO A 38 8.04 3.26 -7.57
N LYS A 39 7.50 2.24 -8.25
CA LYS A 39 8.27 1.34 -9.11
C LYS A 39 8.12 1.72 -10.58
N ASP A 40 8.95 1.12 -11.42
CA ASP A 40 8.80 1.24 -12.87
C ASP A 40 7.45 0.69 -13.33
N ALA A 41 6.96 1.22 -14.45
CA ALA A 41 5.72 0.76 -15.05
C ALA A 41 5.87 -0.69 -15.56
N ASP A 42 4.84 -1.50 -15.37
CA ASP A 42 4.76 -2.84 -15.93
C ASP A 42 4.51 -2.84 -17.45
N GLU A 43 4.38 -4.02 -18.04
CA GLU A 43 4.08 -4.19 -19.47
C GLU A 43 2.74 -3.55 -19.90
N ASN A 44 1.83 -3.32 -18.96
CA ASN A 44 0.53 -2.69 -19.18
C ASN A 44 0.55 -1.17 -18.90
N GLY A 45 1.71 -0.61 -18.55
CA GLY A 45 1.86 0.79 -18.17
C GLY A 45 1.37 1.11 -16.76
N ILE A 46 1.08 0.11 -15.92
CA ILE A 46 0.67 0.29 -14.53
C ILE A 46 1.90 0.55 -13.67
N ILE A 47 1.86 1.64 -12.91
CA ILE A 47 2.86 2.01 -11.92
C ILE A 47 2.39 1.52 -10.56
N TYR A 48 3.21 0.69 -9.93
CA TYR A 48 2.97 0.25 -8.56
C TYR A 48 3.64 1.21 -7.57
N VAL A 49 2.83 1.87 -6.74
CA VAL A 49 3.32 2.77 -5.70
C VAL A 49 3.28 2.03 -4.37
N HIS A 50 4.46 1.76 -3.82
CA HIS A 50 4.64 1.07 -2.56
C HIS A 50 4.61 2.08 -1.41
N ILE A 51 3.84 1.80 -0.36
CA ILE A 51 3.73 2.65 0.81
C ILE A 51 4.07 1.80 2.04
N GLY A 52 5.15 2.16 2.70
CA GLY A 52 5.73 1.41 3.82
C GLY A 52 6.00 2.30 5.03
N ARG A 53 6.37 1.71 6.17
CA ARG A 53 6.93 2.48 7.30
C ARG A 53 8.40 2.75 7.05
N SER A 54 8.86 3.90 7.52
CA SER A 54 10.27 4.32 7.42
C SER A 54 11.27 3.48 8.21
N TRP A 55 10.82 2.42 8.88
CA TRP A 55 11.66 1.58 9.72
C TRP A 55 11.41 0.08 9.59
N THR A 56 10.50 -0.37 8.72
CA THR A 56 10.21 -1.81 8.56
C THR A 56 10.61 -2.38 7.21
N GLU A 57 10.96 -1.56 6.21
CA GLU A 57 11.19 -1.98 4.81
C GLU A 57 10.01 -2.81 4.22
N GLU A 58 8.88 -2.87 4.93
CA GLU A 58 7.72 -3.68 4.60
C GLU A 58 6.65 -2.80 3.94
N ASP A 59 6.08 -3.30 2.84
CA ASP A 59 4.94 -2.67 2.20
C ASP A 59 3.68 -2.90 3.05
N HIS A 60 3.03 -1.80 3.44
CA HIS A 60 1.72 -1.81 4.09
C HIS A 60 0.59 -1.64 3.07
N PHE A 61 0.82 -0.79 2.07
CA PHE A 61 -0.10 -0.57 0.97
C PHE A 61 0.64 -0.57 -0.36
N ILE A 62 -0.01 -1.08 -1.40
CA ILE A 62 0.45 -0.94 -2.79
C ILE A 62 -0.70 -0.38 -3.60
N LEU A 63 -0.45 0.73 -4.29
CA LEU A 63 -1.42 1.33 -5.22
C LEU A 63 -1.05 0.95 -6.65
N ALA A 64 -2.02 0.45 -7.41
CA ALA A 64 -1.89 0.26 -8.84
C ALA A 64 -2.40 1.52 -9.55
N VAL A 65 -1.51 2.29 -10.16
CA VAL A 65 -1.81 3.57 -10.79
C VAL A 65 -1.60 3.46 -12.29
N LYS A 66 -2.65 3.71 -13.07
CA LYS A 66 -2.61 3.70 -14.52
C LYS A 66 -2.62 5.14 -15.04
N PRO A 67 -1.59 5.59 -15.78
CA PRO A 67 -1.61 6.88 -16.46
C PRO A 67 -2.82 6.98 -17.39
N SER A 68 -3.49 8.13 -17.40
CA SER A 68 -4.62 8.41 -18.29
C SER A 68 -4.15 9.19 -19.51
N ASP A 69 -4.77 8.96 -20.66
CA ASP A 69 -4.56 9.78 -21.86
C ASP A 69 -5.16 11.19 -21.70
N GLU A 70 -6.19 11.34 -20.88
CA GLU A 70 -6.96 12.59 -20.69
C GLU A 70 -6.54 13.39 -19.44
N ASP A 71 -5.24 13.61 -19.30
CA ASP A 71 -4.59 14.26 -18.14
C ASP A 71 -4.72 13.44 -16.84
N GLY A 72 -3.65 13.43 -16.03
CA GLY A 72 -3.64 12.71 -14.75
C GLY A 72 -3.48 11.19 -14.85
N ALA A 73 -4.08 10.48 -13.90
CA ALA A 73 -4.00 9.02 -13.77
C ALA A 73 -5.21 8.46 -13.03
N GLU A 74 -5.41 7.16 -13.11
CA GLU A 74 -6.42 6.43 -12.35
C GLU A 74 -5.74 5.48 -11.36
N VAL A 75 -6.11 5.57 -10.09
CA VAL A 75 -5.77 4.55 -9.09
C VAL A 75 -6.77 3.42 -9.25
N VAL A 76 -6.34 2.34 -9.91
CA VAL A 76 -7.18 1.22 -10.31
C VAL A 76 -7.51 0.34 -9.11
N SER A 77 -6.52 0.05 -8.28
CA SER A 77 -6.71 -0.81 -7.10
C SER A 77 -5.76 -0.44 -5.96
N ILE A 78 -6.18 -0.82 -4.76
CA ILE A 78 -5.36 -0.81 -3.55
C ILE A 78 -5.18 -2.24 -3.07
N THR A 79 -3.94 -2.57 -2.70
CA THR A 79 -3.56 -3.83 -2.07
C THR A 79 -3.02 -3.52 -0.68
N TRP A 80 -3.40 -4.29 0.33
CA TRP A 80 -2.96 -4.11 1.72
C TRP A 80 -2.76 -5.46 2.42
N ASP A 81 -1.97 -5.48 3.48
CA ASP A 81 -1.82 -6.66 4.33
C ASP A 81 -3.08 -6.88 5.18
N GLN A 82 -3.74 -8.03 5.05
CA GLN A 82 -4.94 -8.33 5.85
C GLN A 82 -4.60 -8.77 7.27
N ASN A 83 -3.34 -9.14 7.54
CA ASN A 83 -2.90 -9.66 8.82
C ASN A 83 -2.50 -8.56 9.82
N GLU A 84 -2.32 -7.31 9.37
CA GLU A 84 -2.01 -6.17 10.25
C GLU A 84 -3.18 -5.68 11.13
N GLY A 85 -4.34 -6.33 11.03
CA GLY A 85 -5.50 -6.09 11.88
C GLY A 85 -5.67 -7.09 13.02
N GLU A 86 -4.84 -8.13 13.10
CA GLU A 86 -4.92 -9.11 14.18
C GLU A 86 -4.23 -8.57 15.46
N VAL A 87 -4.98 -7.74 16.19
CA VAL A 87 -5.46 -8.27 17.47
C VAL A 87 -6.03 -9.64 17.15
N ARG A 88 -5.18 -10.66 17.21
CA ARG A 88 -5.59 -12.04 17.13
C ARG A 88 -6.55 -12.18 18.31
N ARG A 89 -7.83 -12.03 18.03
CA ARG A 89 -8.92 -12.38 18.92
C ARG A 89 -8.85 -13.89 19.07
N GLU A 90 -7.86 -14.37 19.80
CA GLU A 90 -7.89 -15.66 20.43
C GLU A 90 -8.80 -15.51 21.66
N TRP A 91 -10.09 -15.35 21.38
CA TRP A 91 -11.18 -15.87 22.19
C TRP A 91 -11.30 -17.40 22.03
N ASN A 92 -10.17 -18.09 21.78
CA ASN A 92 -10.09 -19.54 21.73
C ASN A 92 -9.25 -20.05 22.90
N MET A 93 -9.96 -20.28 24.00
CA MET A 93 -9.72 -21.38 24.92
C MET A 93 -8.30 -21.55 25.50
N ARG A 94 -7.95 -20.68 26.47
CA ARG A 94 -7.31 -21.18 27.71
C ARG A 94 -8.35 -21.89 28.59
N ARG A 95 -9.04 -22.88 28.02
CA ARG A 95 -9.60 -24.05 28.73
C ARG A 95 -8.66 -25.22 28.45
N ARG A 96 -7.44 -25.14 28.95
CA ARG A 96 -6.61 -26.31 29.26
C ARG A 96 -6.39 -26.23 30.77
N ARG A 97 -7.33 -26.80 31.51
CA ARG A 97 -7.31 -28.21 31.97
C ARG A 97 -6.44 -28.29 33.21
N TRP A 98 -7.13 -28.21 34.34
CA TRP A 98 -6.72 -28.78 35.63
C TRP A 98 -5.92 -30.06 35.41
N TRP A 99 -4.65 -30.04 35.80
CA TRP A 99 -4.02 -31.01 36.71
C TRP A 99 -2.91 -30.26 37.45
#